data_AF-A0A7C2UAC5-F1
#
_entry.id   AF-A0A7C2UAC5-F1
#
_cell.length_a   1.000
_cell.length_b   1.000
_cell.length_c   1.000
_cell.angle_alpha   90.00
_cell.angle_beta   90.00
_cell.angle_gamma   90.00
#
_symmetry.space_group_name_H-M   'P 1'
#
loop_
_entity.id
_entity.type
_entity.pdbx_description
1 polymer ?
#
loop_
_entity_poly.entity_id
_entity_poly.type
_entity_poly.pdbx_seq_one_letter_code
_entity_poly.pdbx_strand_id
1 'polypeptide(L)'
;MRRLPDHLPGGHGPVCGASGPHQRGRLLPAVHAGGALRGGHQAPAVAQLRGHLAGGGHRPEPAYGLHRPDIHRPRRLHGHRGLHGRHHDHPRRRALLGGLIAGGVFAAVYGLIVGLPSLRVKGFYLAIATLAAQFITEWVINHVKWIGGGFQASIIIPPISLGPVRFDTEIEKYYLILAVAVLAIAVGLNIARSRLGRAFVAIRDRDVAAEIIGVDVFRYKLMAFMISSFYAGVAGALYVYYVGTANIESFQIARSIELLAMVIIGGLGSILGSIFGTFFVVLLPFVLEDVLEYFRGLLPVTDIHTFVSQLKLMVFGGLIILFLMLEPEGLNRLWRNVKDYFRVWPFSY
;
A
#
# COMPACT_ATOMS: atom_id res chain seq x y z
N MET A 1 13.68 -47.58 -51.59
CA MET A 1 14.53 -47.69 -52.81
C MET A 1 14.16 -46.50 -53.70
N ARG A 2 14.98 -45.53 -54.12
CA ARG A 2 16.44 -45.30 -54.29
C ARG A 2 16.66 -43.77 -54.11
N ARG A 3 17.56 -43.32 -53.22
CA ARG A 3 18.95 -42.82 -53.46
C ARG A 3 19.08 -41.48 -54.22
N LEU A 4 19.67 -40.51 -53.51
CA LEU A 4 20.49 -39.33 -53.94
C LEU A 4 21.60 -39.72 -54.95
N PRO A 5 22.30 -38.81 -55.68
CA PRO A 5 23.37 -37.90 -55.15
C PRO A 5 23.50 -36.53 -55.89
N ASP A 6 23.94 -35.41 -55.29
CA ASP A 6 25.28 -34.85 -54.96
C ASP A 6 25.97 -33.94 -56.03
N HIS A 7 26.64 -32.90 -55.48
CA HIS A 7 27.86 -32.17 -55.94
C HIS A 7 27.72 -30.92 -56.84
N LEU A 8 27.99 -29.68 -56.40
CA LEU A 8 29.24 -28.94 -55.96
C LEU A 8 29.70 -27.96 -57.08
N PRO A 9 30.70 -27.05 -56.93
CA PRO A 9 31.34 -26.36 -55.78
C PRO A 9 31.35 -24.79 -55.96
N GLY A 10 31.69 -23.94 -54.99
CA GLY A 10 33.07 -23.52 -54.65
C GLY A 10 33.35 -22.04 -55.00
N GLY A 11 33.79 -21.22 -54.03
CA GLY A 11 34.24 -19.84 -54.25
C GLY A 11 34.78 -19.18 -52.98
N HIS A 12 36.07 -19.38 -52.71
CA HIS A 12 36.84 -18.80 -51.61
C HIS A 12 37.57 -17.49 -52.02
N GLY A 13 37.43 -16.43 -51.18
CA GLY A 13 38.42 -15.38 -50.83
C GLY A 13 38.90 -14.37 -51.90
N PRO A 14 39.78 -13.38 -51.55
CA PRO A 14 40.22 -12.88 -50.23
C PRO A 14 40.41 -11.31 -50.15
N VAL A 15 41.00 -10.82 -49.04
CA VAL A 15 41.81 -9.57 -48.82
C VAL A 15 41.05 -8.24 -48.55
N CYS A 16 41.04 -7.67 -47.32
CA CYS A 16 42.06 -6.87 -46.60
C CYS A 16 42.32 -5.43 -47.13
N GLY A 17 42.24 -4.44 -46.23
CA GLY A 17 43.32 -3.44 -46.10
C GLY A 17 43.01 -1.94 -46.24
N ALA A 18 42.80 -1.31 -45.07
CA ALA A 18 43.58 -0.17 -44.55
C ALA A 18 43.31 1.31 -44.93
N SER A 19 43.72 2.15 -43.96
CA SER A 19 43.88 3.62 -43.91
C SER A 19 42.62 4.43 -43.58
N GLY A 20 42.56 5.30 -42.57
CA GLY A 20 43.55 5.93 -41.70
C GLY A 20 42.89 7.05 -40.85
N PRO A 21 43.63 7.78 -40.00
CA PRO A 21 43.23 8.11 -38.62
C PRO A 21 42.97 9.60 -38.33
N HIS A 22 42.32 9.94 -37.20
CA HIS A 22 42.73 11.02 -36.27
C HIS A 22 41.65 11.33 -35.20
N GLN A 23 42.00 11.22 -33.92
CA GLN A 23 42.01 12.30 -32.91
C GLN A 23 41.90 11.79 -31.45
N ARG A 24 43.08 11.77 -30.78
CA ARG A 24 43.41 12.24 -29.42
C ARG A 24 42.28 12.17 -28.37
N GLY A 25 42.37 11.41 -27.27
CA GLY A 25 43.53 11.20 -26.43
C GLY A 25 43.72 12.37 -25.44
N ARG A 26 43.02 12.35 -24.30
CA ARG A 26 43.39 13.16 -23.12
C ARG A 26 43.32 12.30 -21.86
N LEU A 27 44.53 12.05 -21.34
CA LEU A 27 44.88 11.40 -20.09
C LEU A 27 44.37 12.16 -18.86
N LEU A 28 44.17 11.45 -17.74
CA LEU A 28 44.82 11.64 -16.43
C LEU A 28 44.23 10.68 -15.36
N PRO A 29 44.95 10.38 -14.26
CA PRO A 29 45.41 9.00 -14.04
C PRO A 29 44.89 8.34 -12.75
N ALA A 30 45.03 7.01 -12.73
CA ALA A 30 45.05 6.22 -11.53
C ALA A 30 46.31 6.54 -10.69
N VAL A 31 46.14 6.70 -9.38
CA VAL A 31 47.23 6.74 -8.41
C VAL A 31 46.97 5.67 -7.36
N HIS A 32 47.83 4.65 -7.39
CA HIS A 32 48.05 3.70 -6.31
C HIS A 32 49.34 4.10 -5.57
N ALA A 33 49.25 4.32 -4.26
CA ALA A 33 50.28 4.14 -3.22
C ALA A 33 49.57 4.48 -1.89
N GLY A 34 49.47 3.65 -0.85
CA GLY A 34 50.46 2.71 -0.33
C GLY A 34 51.26 3.39 0.78
N GLY A 35 50.86 3.25 2.05
CA GLY A 35 51.73 3.54 3.19
C GLY A 35 51.10 4.17 4.45
N ALA A 36 50.85 3.31 5.44
CA ALA A 36 51.40 3.44 6.80
C ALA A 36 50.85 4.50 7.81
N LEU A 37 50.27 3.95 8.88
CA LEU A 37 50.51 4.26 10.31
C LEU A 37 49.89 5.52 10.95
N ARG A 38 48.83 5.31 11.73
CA ARG A 38 48.55 5.78 13.12
C ARG A 38 47.05 5.58 13.38
N GLY A 39 46.58 4.73 14.28
CA GLY A 39 46.96 4.63 15.69
C GLY A 39 46.21 5.72 16.46
N GLY A 40 45.02 5.40 16.98
CA GLY A 40 44.23 6.36 17.77
C GLY A 40 42.80 5.91 18.05
N HIS A 41 42.65 4.93 18.94
CA HIS A 41 41.44 4.73 19.72
C HIS A 41 41.06 6.03 20.45
N GLN A 42 39.80 6.45 20.38
CA GLN A 42 39.20 7.31 21.39
C GLN A 42 38.02 6.56 22.00
N ALA A 43 38.29 5.99 23.17
CA ALA A 43 37.30 5.63 24.19
C ALA A 43 37.07 6.86 25.10
N PRO A 44 35.94 6.93 25.82
CA PRO A 44 35.49 8.13 26.53
C PRO A 44 36.18 8.30 27.89
N ALA A 45 36.52 9.54 28.25
CA ALA A 45 37.07 9.90 29.55
C ALA A 45 36.06 10.78 30.31
N VAL A 46 35.29 10.18 31.22
CA VAL A 46 34.57 10.89 32.28
C VAL A 46 34.90 10.19 33.60
N ALA A 47 36.04 10.56 34.17
CA ALA A 47 36.36 10.30 35.57
C ALA A 47 37.60 11.14 35.95
N GLN A 48 37.43 12.20 36.74
CA GLN A 48 38.44 12.59 37.74
C GLN A 48 37.84 13.60 38.75
N LEU A 49 37.69 13.12 40.00
CA LEU A 49 37.92 13.75 41.32
C LEU A 49 37.78 15.29 41.48
N ARG A 50 37.28 15.84 42.59
CA ARG A 50 37.74 15.59 43.98
C ARG A 50 36.84 16.35 44.96
N GLY A 51 36.53 15.75 46.11
CA GLY A 51 35.89 16.45 47.23
C GLY A 51 36.86 17.34 48.01
N HIS A 52 36.30 18.38 48.65
CA HIS A 52 36.85 19.02 49.84
C HIS A 52 35.70 19.50 50.74
N LEU A 53 35.67 18.95 51.95
CA LEU A 53 34.91 19.42 53.10
C LEU A 53 35.69 20.57 53.76
N ALA A 54 35.00 21.64 54.18
CA ALA A 54 35.09 22.23 55.53
C ALA A 54 34.58 23.69 55.57
N GLY A 55 33.59 23.90 56.45
CA GLY A 55 33.40 25.03 57.38
C GLY A 55 33.87 26.45 57.05
N GLY A 56 32.97 27.41 57.26
CA GLY A 56 33.34 28.81 57.49
C GLY A 56 32.21 29.77 57.13
N GLY A 57 31.44 30.19 58.13
CA GLY A 57 30.35 31.14 57.94
C GLY A 57 30.83 32.53 57.55
N HIS A 58 30.08 33.17 56.65
CA HIS A 58 29.96 34.62 56.57
C HIS A 58 28.60 34.96 55.94
N ARG A 59 27.77 35.66 56.70
CA ARG A 59 26.54 36.33 56.22
C ARG A 59 26.91 37.46 55.28
N PRO A 60 26.08 37.77 54.27
CA PRO A 60 25.94 39.13 53.79
C PRO A 60 24.56 39.72 54.16
N GLU A 61 24.59 40.99 54.57
CA GLU A 61 23.46 41.86 54.87
C GLU A 61 22.51 42.12 53.68
N PRO A 62 21.26 42.56 53.94
CA PRO A 62 20.31 42.95 52.91
C PRO A 62 20.48 44.43 52.51
N ALA A 63 20.89 44.69 51.27
CA ALA A 63 20.85 46.02 50.69
C ALA A 63 19.49 46.27 50.01
N TYR A 64 18.60 46.99 50.70
CA TYR A 64 17.40 47.59 50.16
C TYR A 64 17.78 48.75 49.22
N GLY A 65 17.76 48.51 47.91
CA GLY A 65 17.89 49.53 46.87
C GLY A 65 16.55 49.72 46.16
N LEU A 66 15.79 50.75 46.54
CA LEU A 66 14.62 51.22 45.83
C LEU A 66 15.00 51.63 44.41
N HIS A 67 14.52 50.89 43.41
CA HIS A 67 14.40 51.39 42.04
C HIS A 67 13.01 51.00 41.53
N ARG A 68 12.07 51.94 41.61
CA ARG A 68 10.82 51.88 40.85
C ARG A 68 11.12 52.25 39.39
N PRO A 69 10.67 51.47 38.41
CA PRO A 69 10.34 51.98 37.10
C PRO A 69 8.81 52.09 36.96
N ASP A 70 8.39 53.18 36.34
CA ASP A 70 7.02 53.63 36.17
C ASP A 70 6.08 52.59 35.55
N ILE A 71 4.91 52.45 36.18
CA ILE A 71 3.75 51.73 35.67
C ILE A 71 3.19 52.53 34.49
N HIS A 72 3.61 52.20 33.28
CA HIS A 72 2.93 52.66 32.07
C HIS A 72 1.51 52.09 32.03
N ARG A 73 0.53 53.00 32.08
CA ARG A 73 -0.91 52.74 31.95
C ARG A 73 -1.21 51.78 30.79
N PRO A 74 -2.10 50.78 30.94
CA PRO A 74 -2.60 50.06 29.79
C PRO A 74 -3.50 50.98 28.96
N ARG A 75 -3.00 51.39 27.79
CA ARG A 75 -3.78 52.02 26.72
C ARG A 75 -4.84 51.01 26.30
N ARG A 76 -6.11 51.34 26.52
CA ARG A 76 -7.25 50.63 25.94
C ARG A 76 -7.11 50.66 24.42
N LEU A 77 -6.58 49.59 23.85
CA LEU A 77 -6.60 49.36 22.43
C LEU A 77 -7.90 48.65 22.08
N HIS A 78 -8.68 49.39 21.31
CA HIS A 78 -9.91 48.99 20.67
C HIS A 78 -9.82 47.61 20.03
N GLY A 79 -10.83 46.80 20.31
CA GLY A 79 -11.55 46.08 19.27
C GLY A 79 -10.72 45.17 18.36
N HIS A 80 -10.00 44.21 18.92
CA HIS A 80 -9.86 42.93 18.21
C HIS A 80 -11.22 42.25 18.25
N ARG A 81 -12.04 42.56 17.23
CA ARG A 81 -13.17 41.73 16.82
C ARG A 81 -12.70 40.30 16.88
N GLY A 82 -13.32 39.53 17.77
CA GLY A 82 -13.25 38.09 17.71
C GLY A 82 -13.57 37.70 16.27
N LEU A 83 -12.57 37.12 15.60
CA LEU A 83 -12.83 36.17 14.55
C LEU A 83 -13.52 34.99 15.25
N HIS A 84 -14.79 35.21 15.60
CA HIS A 84 -15.74 34.13 15.77
C HIS A 84 -15.58 33.34 14.49
N GLY A 85 -14.95 32.18 14.62
CA GLY A 85 -15.00 31.15 13.60
C GLY A 85 -16.44 31.08 13.20
N ARG A 86 -16.72 31.52 11.97
CA ARG A 86 -17.86 31.03 11.24
C ARG A 86 -17.61 29.55 11.17
N HIS A 87 -18.11 28.82 12.17
CA HIS A 87 -18.58 27.47 11.96
C HIS A 87 -19.56 27.62 10.79
N HIS A 88 -19.02 27.46 9.59
CA HIS A 88 -19.80 27.11 8.44
C HIS A 88 -20.45 25.80 8.83
N ASP A 89 -21.65 25.90 9.41
CA ASP A 89 -22.61 24.82 9.53
C ASP A 89 -23.07 24.49 8.10
N HIS A 90 -22.12 24.00 7.31
CA HIS A 90 -22.42 23.37 6.05
C HIS A 90 -23.30 22.16 6.34
N PRO A 91 -24.25 21.85 5.45
CA PRO A 91 -25.22 20.79 5.66
C PRO A 91 -24.51 19.43 5.73
N ARG A 92 -24.11 19.02 6.95
CA ARG A 92 -23.41 17.76 7.30
C ARG A 92 -24.22 16.50 6.95
N ARG A 93 -25.41 16.66 6.38
CA ARG A 93 -26.39 15.61 6.08
C ARG A 93 -26.07 14.80 4.81
N ARG A 94 -25.23 15.31 3.89
CA ARG A 94 -24.89 14.65 2.60
C ARG A 94 -23.40 14.28 2.46
N ALA A 95 -22.60 14.53 3.49
CA ALA A 95 -21.14 14.44 3.40
C ALA A 95 -20.64 13.00 3.24
N LEU A 96 -21.30 12.00 3.87
CA LEU A 96 -20.81 10.61 3.83
C LEU A 96 -21.02 9.95 2.47
N LEU A 97 -22.28 9.88 2.02
CA LEU A 97 -22.62 9.26 0.73
C LEU A 97 -22.01 10.05 -0.42
N GLY A 98 -22.02 11.38 -0.32
CA GLY A 98 -21.34 12.25 -1.27
C GLY A 98 -19.83 11.99 -1.31
N GLY A 99 -19.17 11.84 -0.15
CA GLY A 99 -17.74 11.54 -0.04
C GLY A 99 -17.36 10.16 -0.56
N LEU A 100 -18.15 9.13 -0.24
CA LEU A 100 -17.94 7.76 -0.73
C LEU A 100 -18.08 7.68 -2.26
N ILE A 101 -19.15 8.26 -2.80
CA ILE A 101 -19.40 8.26 -4.24
C ILE A 101 -18.36 9.14 -4.95
N ALA A 102 -18.04 10.32 -4.41
CA ALA A 102 -17.01 11.19 -4.98
C ALA A 102 -15.63 10.54 -4.96
N GLY A 103 -15.25 9.86 -3.87
CA GLY A 103 -14.00 9.10 -3.77
C GLY A 103 -13.94 7.94 -4.77
N GLY A 104 -15.04 7.18 -4.88
CA GLY A 104 -15.17 6.12 -5.88
C GLY A 104 -15.09 6.64 -7.31
N VAL A 105 -15.79 7.72 -7.64
CA VAL A 105 -15.77 8.34 -8.98
C VAL A 105 -14.40 8.91 -9.31
N PHE A 106 -13.75 9.59 -8.36
CA PHE A 106 -12.39 10.11 -8.55
C PHE A 106 -11.40 8.98 -8.82
N ALA A 107 -11.47 7.90 -8.03
CA ALA A 107 -10.65 6.72 -8.25
C ALA A 107 -10.95 6.04 -9.59
N ALA A 108 -12.21 5.97 -10.03
CA ALA A 108 -12.60 5.44 -11.33
C ALA A 108 -12.00 6.25 -12.49
N VAL A 109 -12.06 7.58 -12.41
CA VAL A 109 -11.45 8.49 -13.40
C VAL A 109 -9.93 8.34 -13.39
N TYR A 110 -9.32 8.26 -12.21
CA TYR A 110 -7.89 8.01 -12.08
C TYR A 110 -7.47 6.68 -12.72
N GLY A 111 -8.22 5.61 -12.43
CA GLY A 111 -8.02 4.30 -13.03
C GLY A 111 -8.20 4.30 -14.56
N LEU A 112 -9.08 5.15 -15.09
CA LEU A 112 -9.24 5.33 -16.54
C LEU A 112 -8.01 6.02 -17.15
N ILE A 113 -7.51 7.08 -16.51
CA ILE A 113 -6.33 7.83 -16.96
C ILE A 113 -5.08 6.95 -16.96
N VAL A 114 -4.88 6.17 -15.91
CA VAL A 114 -3.75 5.23 -15.79
C VAL A 114 -3.96 4.01 -16.68
N GLY A 115 -5.18 3.50 -16.79
CA GLY A 115 -5.51 2.33 -17.60
C GLY A 115 -5.32 2.56 -19.10
N LEU A 116 -5.59 3.77 -19.60
CA LEU A 116 -5.49 4.08 -21.03
C LEU A 116 -4.08 3.83 -21.64
N PRO A 117 -2.97 4.33 -21.06
CA PRO A 117 -1.63 4.01 -21.52
C PRO A 117 -1.23 2.56 -21.17
N SER A 118 -1.64 2.04 -20.01
CA SER A 118 -1.32 0.67 -19.58
C SER A 118 -1.87 -0.38 -20.53
N LEU A 119 -3.04 -0.17 -21.13
CA LEU A 119 -3.64 -1.12 -22.07
C LEU A 119 -2.98 -1.15 -23.46
N ARG A 120 -2.10 -0.19 -23.77
CA ARG A 120 -1.32 -0.21 -25.02
C ARG A 120 -0.21 -1.26 -25.00
N VAL A 121 0.23 -1.71 -23.81
CA VAL A 121 1.25 -2.75 -23.66
C VAL A 121 0.59 -4.10 -23.33
N LYS A 122 1.15 -5.19 -23.85
CA LYS A 122 0.59 -6.55 -23.70
C LYS A 122 1.34 -7.37 -22.65
N GLY A 123 0.64 -8.32 -22.02
CA GLY A 123 1.24 -9.33 -21.14
C GLY A 123 1.82 -8.75 -19.86
N PHE A 124 3.03 -9.20 -19.49
CA PHE A 124 3.70 -8.84 -18.23
C PHE A 124 3.98 -7.34 -18.10
N TYR A 125 4.15 -6.64 -19.22
CA TYR A 125 4.36 -5.19 -19.23
C TYR A 125 3.18 -4.40 -18.65
N LEU A 126 1.96 -4.94 -18.72
CA LEU A 126 0.78 -4.34 -18.10
C LEU A 126 0.93 -4.26 -16.57
N ALA A 127 1.44 -5.33 -15.95
CA ALA A 127 1.63 -5.39 -14.50
C ALA A 127 2.74 -4.44 -14.01
N ILE A 128 3.83 -4.34 -14.77
CA ILE A 128 4.89 -3.36 -14.50
C ILE A 128 4.34 -1.94 -14.56
N ALA A 129 3.47 -1.65 -15.53
CA ALA A 129 2.87 -0.32 -15.68
C ALA A 129 1.99 0.06 -14.47
N THR A 130 1.21 -0.87 -13.92
CA THR A 130 0.38 -0.59 -12.73
C THR A 130 1.23 -0.38 -11.47
N LEU A 131 2.32 -1.13 -11.33
CA LEU A 131 3.27 -0.96 -10.23
C LEU A 131 3.99 0.39 -10.33
N ALA A 132 4.43 0.78 -11.53
CA ALA A 132 5.00 2.11 -11.77
C ALA A 132 3.99 3.23 -11.47
N ALA A 133 2.73 3.06 -11.87
CA ALA A 133 1.68 4.02 -11.56
C ALA A 133 1.49 4.20 -10.05
N GLN A 134 1.53 3.12 -9.25
CA GLN A 134 1.47 3.22 -7.80
C GLN A 134 2.62 4.07 -7.23
N PHE A 135 3.87 3.79 -7.61
CA PHE A 135 5.03 4.58 -7.16
C PHE A 135 4.95 6.05 -7.55
N ILE A 136 4.53 6.33 -8.79
CA ILE A 136 4.34 7.71 -9.24
C ILE A 136 3.25 8.40 -8.43
N THR A 137 2.15 7.70 -8.12
CA THR A 137 1.06 8.23 -7.28
C THR A 137 1.58 8.62 -5.90
N GLU A 138 2.28 7.71 -5.24
CA GLU A 138 2.86 7.92 -3.91
C GLU A 138 3.85 9.09 -3.92
N TRP A 139 4.70 9.16 -4.95
CA TRP A 139 5.66 10.25 -5.12
C TRP A 139 4.97 11.60 -5.32
N VAL A 140 3.97 11.67 -6.21
CA VAL A 140 3.23 12.90 -6.52
C VAL A 140 2.51 13.41 -5.28
N ILE A 141 1.82 12.55 -4.52
CA ILE A 141 1.08 12.98 -3.32
C ILE A 141 2.05 13.51 -2.27
N ASN A 142 3.20 12.86 -2.06
CA ASN A 142 4.20 13.30 -1.07
C ASN A 142 4.91 14.62 -1.45
N HIS A 143 5.16 14.87 -2.74
CA HIS A 143 5.95 16.02 -3.19
C HIS A 143 5.09 17.24 -3.55
N VAL A 144 3.85 17.03 -4.01
CA VAL A 144 2.96 18.13 -4.40
C VAL A 144 2.22 18.65 -3.16
N LYS A 145 2.76 19.74 -2.60
CA LYS A 145 2.26 20.39 -1.36
C LYS A 145 0.78 20.78 -1.41
N TRP A 146 0.22 21.10 -2.58
CA TRP A 146 -1.22 21.37 -2.70
C TRP A 146 -2.04 20.13 -2.32
N ILE A 147 -1.66 18.96 -2.84
CA ILE A 147 -2.49 17.75 -2.78
C ILE A 147 -2.32 17.05 -1.44
N GLY A 148 -1.08 16.77 -1.06
CA GLY A 148 -0.76 15.95 0.12
C GLY A 148 -0.29 16.75 1.32
N GLY A 149 -0.29 18.09 1.29
CA GLY A 149 0.20 18.93 2.40
C GLY A 149 1.69 18.82 2.72
N GLY A 150 2.44 17.95 2.02
CA GLY A 150 3.87 17.67 2.21
C GLY A 150 4.14 16.30 2.85
N PHE A 151 5.41 15.98 3.06
CA PHE A 151 5.93 14.66 3.48
C PHE A 151 5.41 14.10 4.82
N GLN A 152 4.57 14.85 5.55
CA GLN A 152 4.07 14.50 6.89
C GLN A 152 2.62 14.99 7.13
N ALA A 153 1.88 15.35 6.07
CA ALA A 153 0.52 15.82 6.31
C ALA A 153 -0.41 14.64 6.62
N SER A 154 -0.90 14.62 7.85
CA SER A 154 -2.04 13.78 8.21
C SER A 154 -3.30 14.64 8.13
N ILE A 155 -4.24 14.23 7.29
CA ILE A 155 -5.54 14.91 7.20
C ILE A 155 -6.45 14.23 8.23
N ILE A 156 -6.85 14.99 9.25
CA ILE A 156 -7.83 14.53 10.25
C ILE A 156 -9.22 14.61 9.61
N ILE A 157 -9.95 13.50 9.64
CA ILE A 157 -11.29 13.42 9.09
C ILE A 157 -12.28 13.74 10.21
N PRO A 158 -13.11 14.80 10.07
CA PRO A 158 -14.14 15.09 11.05
C PRO A 158 -15.18 13.96 11.10
N PRO A 159 -15.76 13.66 12.28
CA PRO A 159 -16.78 12.64 12.42
C PRO A 159 -17.99 12.97 11.54
N ILE A 160 -18.48 11.95 10.84
CA ILE A 160 -19.50 12.11 9.81
C ILE A 160 -20.88 11.68 10.33
N SER A 161 -21.89 12.48 10.01
CA SER A 161 -23.30 12.17 10.26
C SER A 161 -24.00 11.77 8.96
N LEU A 162 -24.81 10.70 8.95
CA LEU A 162 -25.85 10.53 7.93
C LEU A 162 -27.16 11.11 8.49
N GLY A 163 -27.56 12.28 8.01
CA GLY A 163 -28.79 12.92 8.48
C GLY A 163 -28.76 13.22 9.99
N PRO A 164 -29.77 12.80 10.79
CA PRO A 164 -29.79 13.00 12.24
C PRO A 164 -28.97 11.96 13.03
N VAL A 165 -28.49 10.89 12.39
CA VAL A 165 -27.73 9.83 13.06
C VAL A 165 -26.23 10.13 12.96
N ARG A 166 -25.58 10.24 14.12
CA ARG A 166 -24.12 10.32 14.23
C ARG A 166 -23.57 8.89 14.33
N PHE A 167 -22.49 8.62 13.61
CA PHE A 167 -21.81 7.32 13.61
C PHE A 167 -20.48 7.47 14.33
N ASP A 168 -20.55 7.83 15.62
CA ASP A 168 -19.36 8.06 16.44
C ASP A 168 -18.88 6.76 17.12
N THR A 169 -19.77 5.79 17.32
CA THR A 169 -19.45 4.54 18.02
C THR A 169 -18.83 3.50 17.08
N GLU A 170 -17.88 2.69 17.57
CA GLU A 170 -17.23 1.62 16.79
C GLU A 170 -18.24 0.64 16.17
N ILE A 171 -19.28 0.30 16.93
CA ILE A 171 -20.37 -0.59 16.48
C ILE A 171 -21.13 0.02 15.29
N GLU A 172 -21.39 1.33 15.33
CA GLU A 172 -22.11 2.02 14.25
C GLU A 172 -21.26 2.06 12.97
N LYS A 173 -19.96 2.30 13.11
CA LYS A 173 -19.00 2.24 11.98
C LYS A 173 -18.95 0.84 11.38
N TYR A 174 -18.96 -0.21 12.21
CA TYR A 174 -18.98 -1.60 11.77
C TYR A 174 -20.21 -1.90 10.90
N TYR A 175 -21.42 -1.57 11.37
CA TYR A 175 -22.65 -1.81 10.60
C TYR A 175 -22.69 -1.01 9.29
N LEU A 176 -22.15 0.20 9.28
CA LEU A 176 -22.03 1.00 8.06
C LEU A 176 -21.11 0.33 7.02
N ILE A 177 -19.90 -0.07 7.45
CA ILE A 177 -18.93 -0.75 6.57
C ILE A 177 -19.52 -2.07 6.06
N LEU A 178 -20.18 -2.83 6.94
CA LEU A 178 -20.84 -4.08 6.58
C LEU A 178 -21.94 -3.85 5.53
N ALA A 179 -22.79 -2.83 5.70
CA ALA A 179 -23.83 -2.50 4.74
C ALA A 179 -23.26 -2.15 3.36
N VAL A 180 -22.19 -1.34 3.31
CA VAL A 180 -21.51 -1.00 2.05
C VAL A 180 -20.83 -2.22 1.44
N ALA A 181 -20.20 -3.08 2.25
CA ALA A 181 -19.59 -4.31 1.78
C ALA A 181 -20.62 -5.27 1.16
N VAL A 182 -21.75 -5.49 1.82
CA VAL A 182 -22.85 -6.32 1.30
C VAL A 182 -23.39 -5.76 -0.01
N LEU A 183 -23.59 -4.44 -0.09
CA LEU A 183 -24.01 -3.78 -1.32
C LEU A 183 -22.97 -3.96 -2.45
N ALA A 184 -21.70 -3.76 -2.14
CA ALA A 184 -20.60 -3.92 -3.09
C ALA A 184 -20.50 -5.37 -3.61
N ILE A 185 -20.69 -6.36 -2.73
CA ILE A 185 -20.75 -7.79 -3.09
C ILE A 185 -21.97 -8.07 -3.99
N ALA A 186 -23.15 -7.56 -3.63
CA ALA A 186 -24.37 -7.74 -4.41
C ALA A 186 -24.23 -7.16 -5.83
N VAL A 187 -23.67 -5.95 -5.95
CA VAL A 187 -23.38 -5.31 -7.24
C VAL A 187 -22.34 -6.13 -8.01
N GLY A 188 -21.29 -6.61 -7.36
CA GLY A 188 -20.25 -7.44 -7.98
C GLY A 188 -20.81 -8.75 -8.53
N LEU A 189 -21.68 -9.42 -7.77
CA LEU A 189 -22.39 -10.62 -8.21
C LEU A 189 -23.32 -10.35 -9.40
N ASN A 190 -24.00 -9.20 -9.41
CA ASN A 190 -24.85 -8.81 -10.53
C ASN A 190 -24.03 -8.53 -11.80
N ILE A 191 -22.90 -7.82 -11.67
CA ILE A 191 -21.97 -7.56 -12.78
C ILE A 191 -21.41 -8.88 -13.33
N ALA A 192 -21.04 -9.83 -12.46
CA ALA A 192 -20.53 -11.13 -12.86
C ALA A 192 -21.54 -11.95 -13.69
N ARG A 193 -22.85 -11.83 -13.40
CA ARG A 193 -23.92 -12.48 -14.17
C ARG A 193 -24.30 -11.74 -15.46
N SER A 194 -23.93 -10.47 -15.57
CA SER A 194 -24.24 -9.63 -16.72
C SER A 194 -23.39 -9.96 -17.96
N ARG A 195 -23.68 -9.27 -19.08
CA ARG A 195 -22.87 -9.37 -20.31
C ARG A 195 -21.40 -8.97 -20.07
N LEU A 196 -21.16 -7.98 -19.20
CA LEU A 196 -19.81 -7.52 -18.84
C LEU A 196 -19.01 -8.64 -18.18
N GLY A 197 -19.61 -9.35 -17.21
CA GLY A 197 -18.96 -10.46 -16.53
C GLY A 197 -18.55 -11.60 -17.47
N ARG A 198 -19.43 -11.97 -18.40
CA ARG A 198 -19.09 -13.00 -19.42
C ARG A 198 -17.95 -12.57 -20.34
N ALA A 199 -17.89 -11.29 -20.72
CA ALA A 199 -16.77 -10.75 -21.50
C ALA A 199 -15.46 -10.77 -20.71
N PHE A 200 -15.47 -10.48 -19.41
CA PHE A 200 -14.28 -10.56 -18.56
C PHE A 200 -13.75 -11.99 -18.44
N VAL A 201 -14.64 -12.99 -18.31
CA VAL A 201 -14.25 -14.40 -18.30
C VAL A 201 -13.60 -14.79 -19.63
N ALA A 202 -14.19 -14.41 -20.77
CA ALA A 202 -13.62 -14.69 -22.08
C ALA A 202 -12.22 -14.08 -22.26
N ILE A 203 -12.03 -12.82 -21.84
CA ILE A 203 -10.73 -12.12 -21.92
C ILE A 203 -9.69 -12.76 -20.99
N ARG A 204 -10.11 -13.22 -19.80
CA ARG A 204 -9.23 -13.90 -18.83
C ARG A 204 -8.69 -15.21 -19.39
N ASP A 205 -9.53 -15.99 -20.09
CA ASP A 205 -9.14 -17.30 -20.58
C ASP A 205 -8.15 -17.18 -21.74
N ARG A 206 -8.49 -16.41 -22.79
CA ARG A 206 -7.58 -16.04 -23.89
C ARG A 206 -8.06 -14.74 -24.56
N ASP A 207 -7.24 -13.70 -24.51
CA ASP A 207 -7.56 -12.41 -25.13
C ASP A 207 -7.66 -12.48 -26.67
N VAL A 208 -6.76 -13.20 -27.33
CA VAL A 208 -6.80 -13.43 -28.79
C VAL A 208 -8.09 -14.16 -29.21
N ALA A 209 -8.52 -15.16 -28.43
CA ALA A 209 -9.74 -15.91 -28.74
C ALA A 209 -11.01 -15.05 -28.53
N ALA A 210 -11.01 -14.21 -27.49
CA ALA A 210 -12.10 -13.27 -27.23
C ALA A 210 -12.26 -12.26 -28.38
N GLU A 211 -11.15 -11.81 -28.98
CA GLU A 211 -11.17 -10.89 -30.12
C GLU A 211 -11.79 -11.53 -31.37
N ILE A 212 -11.49 -12.81 -31.65
CA ILE A 212 -12.04 -13.56 -32.80
C ILE A 212 -13.57 -13.69 -32.72
N ILE A 213 -14.13 -13.86 -31.53
CA ILE A 213 -15.59 -13.94 -31.31
C ILE A 213 -16.27 -12.56 -31.22
N GLY A 214 -15.56 -11.47 -31.52
CA GLY A 214 -16.10 -10.11 -31.62
C GLY A 214 -16.19 -9.34 -30.30
N VAL A 215 -15.46 -9.76 -29.25
CA VAL A 215 -15.39 -9.00 -27.99
C VAL A 215 -14.33 -7.91 -28.10
N ASP A 216 -14.71 -6.65 -27.87
CA ASP A 216 -13.77 -5.53 -27.85
C ASP A 216 -12.90 -5.55 -26.57
N VAL A 217 -11.78 -6.27 -26.66
CA VAL A 217 -10.85 -6.49 -25.54
C VAL A 217 -10.39 -5.18 -24.91
N PHE A 218 -10.17 -4.13 -25.70
CA PHE A 218 -9.70 -2.83 -25.20
C PHE A 218 -10.75 -2.17 -24.32
N ARG A 219 -12.00 -2.05 -24.80
CA ARG A 219 -13.10 -1.42 -24.03
C ARG A 219 -13.39 -2.20 -22.75
N TYR A 220 -13.47 -3.52 -22.82
CA TYR A 220 -13.78 -4.34 -21.64
C TYR A 220 -12.65 -4.31 -20.61
N LYS A 221 -11.37 -4.35 -21.01
CA LYS A 221 -10.25 -4.18 -20.07
C LYS A 221 -10.27 -2.80 -19.41
N LEU A 222 -10.59 -1.74 -20.16
CA LEU A 222 -10.70 -0.37 -19.62
C LEU A 222 -11.86 -0.24 -18.63
N MET A 223 -13.02 -0.83 -18.92
CA MET A 223 -14.14 -0.91 -17.99
C MET A 223 -13.78 -1.70 -16.72
N ALA A 224 -13.01 -2.79 -16.85
CA ALA A 224 -12.55 -3.57 -15.69
C ALA A 224 -11.64 -2.72 -14.78
N PHE A 225 -10.70 -1.95 -15.35
CA PHE A 225 -9.90 -0.98 -14.59
C PHE A 225 -10.75 0.05 -13.87
N MET A 226 -11.69 0.68 -14.59
CA MET A 226 -12.58 1.71 -14.03
C MET A 226 -13.43 1.17 -12.86
N ILE A 227 -14.05 -0.01 -13.03
CA ILE A 227 -14.88 -0.65 -11.98
C ILE A 227 -14.01 -1.05 -10.79
N SER A 228 -12.84 -1.65 -11.02
CA SER A 228 -11.92 -2.03 -9.93
C SER A 228 -11.47 -0.81 -9.13
N SER A 229 -11.06 0.26 -9.80
CA SER A 229 -10.66 1.50 -9.14
C SER A 229 -11.81 2.18 -8.41
N PHE A 230 -13.05 2.09 -8.90
CA PHE A 230 -14.22 2.56 -8.16
C PHE A 230 -14.37 1.82 -6.82
N TYR A 231 -14.29 0.48 -6.83
CA TYR A 231 -14.35 -0.33 -5.61
C TYR A 231 -13.20 0.00 -4.65
N ALA A 232 -11.97 0.14 -5.17
CA ALA A 232 -10.80 0.51 -4.37
C ALA A 232 -10.94 1.93 -3.76
N GLY A 233 -11.50 2.89 -4.51
CA GLY A 233 -11.75 4.24 -4.02
C GLY A 233 -12.80 4.30 -2.91
N VAL A 234 -13.90 3.56 -3.05
CA VAL A 234 -14.92 3.43 -2.00
C VAL A 234 -14.33 2.75 -0.76
N ALA A 235 -13.56 1.66 -0.93
CA ALA A 235 -12.89 0.97 0.16
C ALA A 235 -11.85 1.86 0.87
N GLY A 236 -11.07 2.64 0.12
CA GLY A 236 -10.11 3.59 0.68
C GLY A 236 -10.78 4.71 1.48
N ALA A 237 -11.89 5.26 0.98
CA ALA A 237 -12.67 6.26 1.71
C ALA A 237 -13.24 5.69 3.03
N LEU A 238 -13.72 4.45 3.02
CA LEU A 238 -14.17 3.74 4.23
C LEU A 238 -13.01 3.47 5.20
N TYR A 239 -11.84 3.09 4.68
CA TYR A 239 -10.66 2.81 5.50
C TYR A 239 -10.19 4.06 6.24
N VAL A 240 -10.06 5.17 5.53
CA VAL A 240 -9.67 6.46 6.11
C VAL A 240 -10.72 6.96 7.11
N TYR A 241 -12.01 6.71 6.84
CA TYR A 241 -13.08 6.98 7.80
C TYR A 241 -12.99 6.14 9.09
N TYR A 242 -12.64 4.86 8.95
CA TYR A 242 -12.47 3.97 10.10
C TYR A 242 -11.28 4.40 10.97
N VAL A 243 -10.13 4.68 10.36
CA VAL A 243 -8.90 5.09 11.05
C VAL A 243 -9.01 6.52 11.59
N GLY A 244 -9.79 7.39 10.96
CA GLY A 244 -10.01 8.78 11.38
C GLY A 244 -8.92 9.77 10.92
N THR A 245 -7.85 9.25 10.33
CA THR A 245 -6.76 10.03 9.74
C THR A 245 -6.37 9.46 8.38
N ALA A 246 -6.06 10.34 7.42
CA ALA A 246 -5.46 9.94 6.15
C ALA A 246 -3.94 10.13 6.24
N ASN A 247 -3.19 9.02 6.25
CA ASN A 247 -1.74 9.02 6.13
C ASN A 247 -1.34 8.27 4.85
N ILE A 248 -0.38 8.82 4.11
CA ILE A 248 0.16 8.25 2.87
C ILE A 248 0.95 6.96 3.17
N GLU A 249 1.63 6.91 4.34
CA GLU A 249 2.43 5.75 4.75
C GLU A 249 1.59 4.47 4.92
N SER A 250 0.28 4.59 5.11
CA SER A 250 -0.64 3.44 5.19
C SER A 250 -0.91 2.77 3.83
N PHE A 251 -0.54 3.43 2.71
CA PHE A 251 -0.82 2.98 1.34
C PHE A 251 0.44 2.54 0.58
N GLN A 252 1.44 2.03 1.30
CA GLN A 252 2.67 1.49 0.71
C GLN A 252 2.43 0.21 -0.09
N ILE A 253 3.43 -0.18 -0.89
CA ILE A 253 3.41 -1.41 -1.72
C ILE A 253 3.20 -2.67 -0.89
N ALA A 254 3.71 -2.71 0.34
CA ALA A 254 3.45 -3.81 1.25
C ALA A 254 1.94 -4.06 1.43
N ARG A 255 1.14 -2.99 1.55
CA ARG A 255 -0.32 -3.07 1.65
C ARG A 255 -0.96 -3.57 0.36
N SER A 256 -0.46 -3.15 -0.80
CA SER A 256 -0.93 -3.66 -2.10
C SER A 256 -0.65 -5.15 -2.26
N ILE A 257 0.53 -5.62 -1.86
CA ILE A 257 0.90 -7.05 -1.87
C ILE A 257 -0.02 -7.82 -0.90
N GLU A 258 -0.31 -7.25 0.27
CA GLU A 258 -1.21 -7.86 1.24
C GLU A 258 -2.62 -8.06 0.68
N LEU A 259 -3.18 -7.03 0.05
CA LEU A 259 -4.50 -7.10 -0.61
C LEU A 259 -4.50 -8.11 -1.78
N LEU A 260 -3.43 -8.15 -2.57
CA LEU A 260 -3.27 -9.14 -3.64
C LEU A 260 -3.24 -10.57 -3.08
N ALA A 261 -2.51 -10.78 -1.99
CA ALA A 261 -2.42 -12.08 -1.32
C ALA A 261 -3.77 -12.55 -0.80
N MET A 262 -4.60 -11.67 -0.21
CA MET A 262 -5.98 -12.02 0.20
C MET A 262 -6.79 -12.62 -0.96
N VAL A 263 -6.65 -12.04 -2.17
CA VAL A 263 -7.36 -12.52 -3.36
C VAL A 263 -6.75 -13.81 -3.90
N ILE A 264 -5.42 -13.94 -3.92
CA ILE A 264 -4.72 -15.16 -4.37
C ILE A 264 -5.07 -16.34 -3.47
N ILE A 265 -4.93 -16.18 -2.15
CA ILE A 265 -5.24 -17.22 -1.15
C ILE A 265 -6.72 -17.61 -1.23
N GLY A 266 -7.60 -16.63 -1.38
CA GLY A 266 -9.04 -16.85 -1.54
C GLY A 266 -9.43 -17.58 -2.84
N GLY A 267 -8.69 -17.36 -3.92
CA GLY A 267 -8.93 -17.92 -5.25
C GLY A 267 -9.28 -16.86 -6.29
N LEU A 268 -8.45 -16.77 -7.34
CA LEU A 268 -8.60 -15.79 -8.42
C LEU A 268 -9.91 -16.02 -9.21
N GLY A 269 -10.76 -14.99 -9.27
CA GLY A 269 -12.01 -15.02 -10.04
C GLY A 269 -13.23 -15.59 -9.31
N SER A 270 -13.15 -15.84 -7.99
CA SER A 270 -14.32 -16.12 -7.16
C SER A 270 -14.53 -15.01 -6.12
N ILE A 271 -15.72 -14.41 -6.12
CA ILE A 271 -16.10 -13.39 -5.14
C ILE A 271 -16.15 -13.98 -3.72
N LEU A 272 -16.71 -15.20 -3.57
CA LEU A 272 -16.74 -15.89 -2.27
C LEU A 272 -15.33 -16.27 -1.82
N GLY A 273 -14.48 -16.68 -2.76
CA GLY A 273 -13.07 -16.95 -2.50
C GLY A 273 -12.36 -15.75 -1.88
N SER A 274 -12.49 -14.56 -2.50
CA SER A 274 -11.88 -13.33 -1.98
C SER A 274 -12.37 -12.97 -0.57
N ILE A 275 -13.62 -13.25 -0.23
CA ILE A 275 -14.16 -13.05 1.13
C ILE A 275 -13.46 -13.98 2.12
N PHE A 276 -13.41 -15.29 1.84
CA PHE A 276 -12.74 -16.26 2.72
C PHE A 276 -11.24 -15.98 2.85
N GLY A 277 -10.57 -15.61 1.75
CA GLY A 277 -9.16 -15.23 1.77
C GLY A 277 -8.89 -13.98 2.62
N THR A 278 -9.78 -12.99 2.56
CA THR A 278 -9.70 -11.80 3.43
C THR A 278 -9.87 -12.17 4.90
N PHE A 279 -10.89 -12.96 5.25
CA PHE A 279 -11.09 -13.42 6.63
C PHE A 279 -9.89 -14.21 7.14
N PHE A 280 -9.37 -15.13 6.34
CA PHE A 280 -8.24 -15.97 6.71
C PHE A 280 -6.97 -15.15 6.96
N VAL A 281 -6.61 -14.28 6.01
CA VAL A 281 -5.40 -13.44 6.12
C VAL A 281 -5.51 -12.44 7.27
N VAL A 282 -6.67 -11.83 7.47
CA VAL A 282 -6.87 -10.86 8.56
C VAL A 282 -6.86 -11.55 9.92
N LEU A 283 -7.42 -12.76 10.04
CA LEU A 283 -7.49 -13.50 11.31
C LEU A 283 -6.14 -14.14 11.69
N LEU A 284 -5.34 -14.52 10.70
CA LEU A 284 -4.03 -15.16 10.89
C LEU A 284 -3.10 -14.43 11.88
N PRO A 285 -2.84 -13.11 11.77
CA PRO A 285 -1.95 -12.42 12.70
C PRO A 285 -2.47 -12.40 14.14
N PHE A 286 -3.80 -12.37 14.35
CA PHE A 286 -4.39 -12.42 15.68
C PHE A 286 -4.20 -13.80 16.33
N VAL A 287 -4.50 -14.87 15.58
CA VAL A 287 -4.30 -16.26 16.05
C VAL A 287 -2.82 -16.50 16.36
N LEU A 288 -1.92 -15.96 15.54
CA LEU A 288 -0.49 -16.12 15.76
C LEU A 288 -0.02 -15.38 17.02
N GLU A 289 -0.57 -14.20 17.32
CA GLU A 289 -0.32 -13.49 18.58
C GLU A 289 -0.80 -14.29 19.79
N ASP A 290 -2.04 -14.77 19.76
CA ASP A 290 -2.61 -15.57 20.86
C ASP A 290 -1.80 -16.85 21.12
N VAL A 291 -1.39 -17.54 20.06
CA VAL A 291 -0.56 -18.75 20.16
C VAL A 291 0.81 -18.41 20.75
N LEU A 292 1.48 -17.36 20.28
CA LEU A 292 2.80 -16.97 20.79
C LEU A 292 2.73 -16.50 22.24
N GLU A 293 1.65 -15.83 22.64
CA GLU A 293 1.40 -15.45 24.03
C GLU A 293 1.17 -16.68 24.92
N TYR A 294 0.43 -17.67 24.43
CA TYR A 294 0.25 -18.95 25.13
C TYR A 294 1.58 -19.69 25.35
N PHE A 295 2.46 -19.69 24.35
CA PHE A 295 3.79 -20.33 24.44
C PHE A 295 4.88 -19.46 25.06
N ARG A 296 4.55 -18.26 25.56
CA ARG A 296 5.49 -17.33 26.20
C ARG A 296 6.25 -17.94 27.38
N GLY A 297 5.66 -18.92 28.06
CA GLY A 297 6.29 -19.63 29.17
C GLY A 297 7.36 -20.66 28.77
N LEU A 298 7.37 -21.12 27.52
CA LEU A 298 8.33 -22.13 27.03
C LEU A 298 9.52 -21.55 26.28
N LEU A 299 9.38 -20.34 25.70
CA LEU A 299 10.43 -19.73 24.88
C LEU A 299 11.08 -18.55 25.65
N PRO A 300 12.38 -18.60 25.97
CA PRO A 300 13.10 -17.49 26.60
C PRO A 300 13.41 -16.40 25.57
N VAL A 301 12.38 -15.74 25.05
CA VAL A 301 12.51 -14.61 24.11
C VAL A 301 12.25 -13.33 24.90
N THR A 302 13.27 -12.50 25.04
CA THR A 302 13.18 -11.22 25.77
C THR A 302 12.44 -10.14 24.98
N ASP A 303 12.36 -10.27 23.65
CA ASP A 303 11.74 -9.28 22.74
C ASP A 303 10.62 -9.92 21.88
N ILE A 304 9.55 -10.36 22.55
CA ILE A 304 8.42 -11.06 21.91
C ILE A 304 7.77 -10.19 20.83
N HIS A 305 7.64 -8.88 21.05
CA HIS A 305 6.92 -7.97 20.13
C HIS A 305 7.62 -7.81 18.77
N THR A 306 8.94 -7.67 18.74
CA THR A 306 9.69 -7.54 17.49
C THR A 306 9.74 -8.87 16.75
N PHE A 307 9.89 -9.97 17.51
CA PHE A 307 9.86 -11.33 16.96
C PHE A 307 8.51 -11.67 16.32
N VAL A 308 7.38 -11.38 16.99
CA VAL A 308 6.03 -11.58 16.46
C VAL A 308 5.84 -10.82 15.14
N SER A 309 6.28 -9.56 15.08
CA SER A 309 6.11 -8.73 13.87
C SER A 309 6.87 -9.29 12.66
N GLN A 310 8.10 -9.78 12.87
CA GLN A 310 8.88 -10.41 11.81
C GLN A 310 8.32 -11.78 11.43
N LEU A 311 7.88 -12.56 12.42
CA LEU A 311 7.29 -13.88 12.21
C LEU A 311 5.97 -13.77 11.43
N LYS A 312 5.14 -12.74 11.70
CA LYS A 312 3.96 -12.41 10.89
C LYS A 312 4.32 -12.22 9.42
N LEU A 313 5.36 -11.45 9.10
CA LEU A 313 5.81 -11.25 7.72
C LEU A 313 6.32 -12.54 7.07
N MET A 314 7.10 -13.34 7.80
CA MET A 314 7.61 -14.63 7.30
C MET A 314 6.50 -15.63 7.06
N VAL A 315 5.57 -15.78 8.01
CA VAL A 315 4.40 -16.65 7.88
C VAL A 315 3.53 -16.17 6.74
N PHE A 316 3.30 -14.86 6.61
CA PHE A 316 2.50 -14.30 5.52
C PHE A 316 3.10 -14.60 4.14
N GLY A 317 4.40 -14.32 3.95
CA GLY A 317 5.11 -14.63 2.71
C GLY A 317 5.16 -16.13 2.43
N GLY A 318 5.44 -16.94 3.45
CA GLY A 318 5.42 -18.39 3.36
C GLY A 318 4.05 -18.93 2.98
N LEU A 319 2.98 -18.33 3.51
CA LEU A 319 1.60 -18.75 3.23
C LEU A 319 1.20 -18.40 1.80
N ILE A 320 1.63 -17.26 1.26
CA ILE A 320 1.46 -16.93 -0.16
C ILE A 320 2.14 -17.99 -1.03
N ILE A 321 3.41 -18.32 -0.75
CA ILE A 321 4.17 -19.32 -1.51
C ILE A 321 3.50 -20.70 -1.40
N LEU A 322 3.11 -21.09 -0.18
CA LEU A 322 2.45 -22.35 0.11
C LEU A 322 1.12 -22.49 -0.65
N PHE A 323 0.27 -21.46 -0.64
CA PHE A 323 -1.00 -21.49 -1.37
C PHE A 323 -0.81 -21.47 -2.89
N LEU A 324 0.16 -20.69 -3.39
CA LEU A 324 0.52 -20.72 -4.81
C LEU A 324 1.03 -22.10 -5.24
N MET A 325 1.70 -22.83 -4.34
CA MET A 325 2.23 -24.16 -4.61
C MET A 325 1.19 -25.27 -4.47
N LEU A 326 0.33 -25.23 -3.46
CA LEU A 326 -0.60 -26.32 -3.14
C LEU A 326 -1.85 -26.32 -4.02
N GLU A 327 -2.48 -25.16 -4.25
CA GLU A 327 -3.72 -25.11 -5.03
C GLU A 327 -3.85 -23.77 -5.79
N PRO A 328 -3.59 -23.75 -7.12
CA PRO A 328 -3.67 -22.52 -7.91
C PRO A 328 -5.10 -21.94 -8.03
N GLU A 329 -6.12 -22.71 -7.64
CA GLU A 329 -7.51 -22.25 -7.58
C GLU A 329 -7.91 -21.63 -6.22
N GLY A 330 -7.02 -21.68 -5.23
CA GLY A 330 -7.23 -21.12 -3.88
C GLY A 330 -8.30 -21.80 -3.03
N LEU A 331 -8.58 -21.23 -1.87
CA LEU A 331 -9.47 -21.76 -0.83
C LEU A 331 -10.92 -22.02 -1.33
N ASN A 332 -11.35 -21.30 -2.37
CA ASN A 332 -12.64 -21.51 -3.01
C ASN A 332 -12.80 -22.89 -3.65
N ARG A 333 -11.72 -23.54 -4.11
CA ARG A 333 -11.79 -24.92 -4.61
C ARG A 333 -12.04 -25.90 -3.47
N LEU A 334 -11.32 -25.71 -2.36
CA LEU A 334 -11.44 -26.55 -1.16
C LEU A 334 -12.86 -26.48 -0.58
N TRP A 335 -13.46 -25.29 -0.51
CA TRP A 335 -14.86 -25.14 -0.09
C TRP A 335 -15.85 -25.84 -1.03
N ARG A 336 -15.64 -25.77 -2.36
CA ARG A 336 -16.48 -26.49 -3.33
C ARG A 336 -16.33 -28.00 -3.18
N ASN A 337 -15.10 -28.51 -3.05
CA ASN A 337 -14.83 -29.92 -2.84
C ASN A 337 -15.50 -30.45 -1.56
N VAL A 338 -15.43 -29.70 -0.46
CA VAL A 338 -16.12 -30.04 0.79
C VAL A 338 -17.62 -30.04 0.58
N LYS A 339 -18.18 -29.01 -0.05
CA LYS A 339 -19.61 -28.94 -0.33
C LYS A 339 -20.07 -30.09 -1.21
N ASP A 340 -19.33 -30.41 -2.27
CA ASP A 340 -19.65 -31.48 -3.20
C ASP A 340 -19.50 -32.85 -2.53
N TYR A 341 -18.48 -33.04 -1.68
CA TYR A 341 -18.35 -34.23 -0.83
C TYR A 341 -19.60 -34.43 0.05
N PHE A 342 -20.03 -33.40 0.78
CA PHE A 342 -21.24 -33.46 1.60
C PHE A 342 -22.54 -33.58 0.79
N ARG A 343 -22.55 -33.18 -0.48
CA ARG A 343 -23.75 -33.25 -1.35
C ARG A 343 -23.89 -34.60 -2.05
N VAL A 344 -22.77 -35.25 -2.33
CA VAL A 344 -22.68 -36.56 -2.99
C VAL A 344 -22.73 -37.69 -1.95
N TRP A 345 -22.38 -37.43 -0.68
CA TRP A 345 -22.61 -38.36 0.42
C TRP A 345 -24.11 -38.57 0.66
N PRO A 346 -24.67 -39.81 0.62
CA PRO A 346 -24.02 -41.12 0.70
C PRO A 346 -23.91 -41.94 -0.61
N PHE A 347 -24.18 -41.37 -1.80
CA PHE A 347 -24.09 -42.12 -3.06
C PHE A 347 -22.77 -41.81 -3.78
N SER A 348 -21.80 -42.73 -3.69
CA SER A 348 -20.56 -42.62 -4.45
C SER A 348 -20.82 -42.87 -5.94
N TYR A 349 -20.71 -41.85 -6.78
CA TYR A 349 -20.47 -42.01 -8.22
C TYR A 349 -19.53 -40.92 -8.73
#